data_AF-A0A9D5R0V4-F1
#
_entry.id   AF-A0A9D5R0V4-F1
#
_cell.length_a   1.000
_cell.length_b   1.000
_cell.length_c   1.000
_cell.angle_alpha   90.00
_cell.angle_beta   90.00
_cell.angle_gamma   90.00
#
_symmetry.space_group_name_H-M   'P 1'
#
loop_
_entity.id
_entity.type
_entity.pdbx_description
1 polymer ?
#
loop_
_entity_poly.entity_id
_entity_poly.type
_entity_poly.pdbx_seq_one_letter_code
_entity_poly.pdbx_strand_id
1 'polypeptide(L)'
;MSARTTPYHITSTSSDLEGGGRSTRLVNHKLTPLILTKDGRIWLAICTISLAAGNETGNVIFKKNGAGKFYEYSFYDHKWEERPEISLTDNEREVLSRSTQGYTMNDIADNICKSVDTVKAYKRSIFQKMDVKNIAEAVTYAQNHQLI
;
A
#
# COMPACT_ATOMS: atom_id res chain seq x y z
N MET A 1 -8.20 21.71 21.86
CA MET A 1 -8.67 20.37 21.42
C MET A 1 -7.52 19.70 20.68
N SER A 2 -6.87 18.69 21.29
CA SER A 2 -5.81 17.94 20.61
C SER A 2 -6.46 17.07 19.52
N ALA A 3 -6.18 17.36 18.26
CA ALA A 3 -6.57 16.52 17.14
C ALA A 3 -5.80 15.20 17.23
N ARG A 4 -6.39 14.19 17.89
CA ARG A 4 -5.88 12.82 17.81
C ARG A 4 -6.24 12.30 16.43
N THR A 5 -5.26 12.25 15.53
CA THR A 5 -5.36 11.55 14.25
C THR A 5 -5.84 10.13 14.53
N THR A 6 -6.92 9.72 13.88
CA THR A 6 -7.37 8.34 14.03
C THR A 6 -6.40 7.42 13.28
N PRO A 7 -6.10 6.21 13.77
CA PRO A 7 -5.16 5.29 13.13
C PRO A 7 -5.76 4.58 11.91
N TYR A 8 -6.93 5.03 11.43
CA TYR A 8 -7.68 4.36 10.37
C TYR A 8 -7.43 5.03 9.02
N HIS A 9 -7.26 4.20 8.00
CA HIS A 9 -7.12 4.63 6.62
C HIS A 9 -8.01 3.74 5.74
N ILE A 10 -8.76 4.38 4.83
CA ILE A 10 -9.43 3.71 3.72
C ILE A 10 -8.67 4.08 2.46
N THR A 11 -8.19 3.10 1.71
CA THR A 11 -7.57 3.32 0.39
C THR A 11 -8.41 2.65 -0.69
N SER A 12 -8.50 3.25 -1.86
CA SER A 12 -9.20 2.66 -3.01
C SER A 12 -8.58 3.14 -4.31
N THR A 13 -8.53 2.27 -5.33
CA THR A 13 -8.11 2.66 -6.68
C THR A 13 -9.31 2.79 -7.61
N SER A 14 -9.43 3.94 -8.28
CA SER A 14 -10.50 4.24 -9.23
C SER A 14 -9.96 4.88 -10.50
N SER A 15 -10.74 4.81 -11.57
CA SER A 15 -10.43 5.51 -12.82
C SER A 15 -10.99 6.93 -12.79
N ASP A 16 -10.13 7.91 -13.01
CA ASP A 16 -10.50 9.30 -13.25
C ASP A 16 -10.42 9.62 -14.74
N LEU A 17 -11.39 10.38 -15.23
CA LEU A 17 -11.43 10.90 -16.60
C LEU A 17 -10.69 12.23 -16.67
N GLU A 18 -9.71 12.36 -17.56
CA GLU A 18 -9.10 13.66 -17.84
C GLU A 18 -10.09 14.59 -18.56
N GLY A 19 -10.06 15.88 -18.22
CA GLY A 19 -10.88 16.91 -18.85
C GLY A 19 -10.71 16.91 -20.37
N GLY A 20 -11.76 16.48 -21.08
CA GLY A 20 -11.75 16.28 -22.54
C GLY A 20 -12.10 14.86 -23.00
N GLY A 21 -12.29 13.90 -22.09
CA GLY A 21 -12.92 12.60 -22.37
C GLY A 21 -12.09 11.61 -23.19
N ARG A 22 -10.80 11.88 -23.40
CA ARG A 22 -9.93 11.10 -24.31
C ARG A 22 -8.97 10.13 -23.63
N SER A 23 -8.77 10.22 -22.32
CA SER A 23 -7.86 9.35 -21.57
C SER A 23 -8.38 9.12 -20.15
N THR A 24 -8.23 7.88 -19.66
CA THR A 24 -8.52 7.51 -18.27
C THR A 24 -7.20 7.27 -17.55
N ARG A 25 -7.08 7.77 -16.33
CA ARG A 25 -5.95 7.49 -15.45
C ARG A 25 -6.45 6.86 -14.17
N LEU A 26 -5.68 5.91 -13.66
CA LEU A 26 -5.97 5.33 -12.37
C LEU A 26 -5.41 6.21 -11.27
N VAL A 27 -6.22 6.44 -10.26
CA VAL A 27 -5.90 7.23 -9.08
C VAL A 27 -6.14 6.41 -7.82
N ASN A 28 -5.29 6.60 -6.83
CA ASN A 28 -5.47 6.10 -5.48
C ASN A 28 -6.09 7.21 -4.63
N HIS A 29 -7.21 6.89 -3.99
CA HIS A 29 -7.85 7.73 -3.00
C HIS A 29 -7.52 7.17 -1.62
N LYS A 30 -6.94 8.01 -0.76
CA LYS A 30 -6.72 7.68 0.66
C LYS A 30 -7.55 8.60 1.53
N LEU A 31 -8.53 8.04 2.23
CA LEU A 31 -9.38 8.71 3.20
C LEU A 31 -8.89 8.40 4.62
N THR A 32 -8.59 9.45 5.39
CA THR A 32 -8.17 9.33 6.79
C THR A 32 -9.12 10.12 7.67
N PRO A 33 -9.89 9.48 8.56
CA PRO A 33 -10.75 10.19 9.50
C PRO A 33 -9.91 11.04 10.47
N LEU A 34 -10.26 12.32 10.58
CA LEU A 34 -9.65 13.27 11.49
C LEU A 34 -10.47 13.40 12.78
N ILE A 35 -11.80 13.36 12.66
CA ILE A 35 -12.73 13.49 13.79
C ILE A 35 -13.84 12.46 13.61
N LEU A 36 -14.17 11.76 14.69
CA LEU A 36 -15.33 10.88 14.78
C LEU A 36 -16.39 11.49 15.70
N THR A 37 -17.64 11.19 15.43
CA THR A 37 -18.75 11.47 16.35
C THR A 37 -18.67 10.55 17.58
N LYS A 38 -19.45 10.85 18.63
CA LYS A 38 -19.49 10.04 19.87
C LYS A 38 -19.92 8.59 19.64
N ASP A 39 -20.70 8.36 18.59
CA ASP A 39 -21.21 7.04 18.16
C ASP A 39 -20.36 6.41 17.04
N GLY A 40 -19.16 6.94 16.77
CA GLY A 40 -18.16 6.30 15.91
C GLY A 40 -18.31 6.55 14.41
N ARG A 41 -19.22 7.43 13.98
CA ARG A 41 -19.33 7.85 12.57
C ARG A 41 -18.22 8.84 12.22
N ILE A 42 -17.80 8.85 10.97
CA ILE A 42 -16.82 9.82 10.46
C ILE A 42 -17.49 11.20 10.43
N TRP A 43 -16.97 12.15 11.20
CA TRP A 43 -17.42 13.55 11.20
C TRP A 43 -16.59 14.40 10.23
N LEU A 44 -15.27 14.22 10.27
CA LEU A 44 -14.33 14.91 9.40
C LEU A 44 -13.28 13.92 8.94
N ALA A 45 -12.92 13.96 7.66
CA ALA A 45 -11.83 13.19 7.10
C ALA A 45 -11.05 14.02 6.08
N ILE A 46 -9.77 13.67 5.91
CA ILE A 46 -8.94 14.16 4.82
C ILE A 46 -8.89 13.10 3.73
N CYS A 47 -9.07 13.53 2.48
CA CYS A 47 -8.90 12.68 1.30
C CYS A 47 -7.70 13.18 0.51
N THR A 48 -6.75 12.30 0.24
CA THR A 48 -5.63 12.57 -0.67
C THR A 48 -5.81 11.73 -1.92
N ILE A 49 -5.68 12.36 -3.08
CA ILE A 49 -5.74 11.71 -4.39
C ILE A 49 -4.33 11.72 -4.97
N SER A 50 -3.85 10.56 -5.38
CA SER A 50 -2.56 10.39 -6.06
C SER A 50 -2.72 9.49 -7.28
N LEU A 51 -1.72 9.46 -8.16
CA LEU A 51 -1.70 8.46 -9.23
C LEU A 51 -1.66 7.06 -8.63
N ALA A 52 -2.39 6.12 -9.22
CA ALA A 52 -2.32 4.73 -8.82
C ALA A 52 -0.99 4.15 -9.27
N ALA A 53 -0.38 3.34 -8.41
CA ALA A 53 0.82 2.57 -8.74
C ALA A 53 0.48 1.29 -9.53
N GLY A 54 -0.77 0.83 -9.44
CA GLY A 54 -1.28 -0.36 -10.14
C GLY A 54 -2.05 -0.03 -11.41
N ASN A 55 -2.31 -1.07 -12.20
CA ASN A 55 -3.08 -0.99 -13.44
C ASN A 55 -4.52 -1.49 -13.30
N GLU A 56 -4.96 -1.75 -12.07
CA GLU A 56 -6.28 -2.32 -11.78
C GLU A 56 -7.11 -1.38 -10.89
N THR A 57 -8.38 -1.23 -11.24
CA THR A 57 -9.40 -0.62 -10.38
C THR A 57 -9.84 -1.60 -9.30
N GLY A 58 -10.48 -1.10 -8.24
CA GLY A 58 -10.72 -1.92 -7.05
C GLY A 58 -9.54 -1.79 -6.08
N ASN A 59 -9.35 -2.69 -5.12
CA ASN A 59 -8.44 -2.51 -3.96
C ASN A 59 -8.97 -1.54 -2.89
N VAL A 60 -10.24 -1.69 -2.51
CA VAL A 60 -10.79 -0.94 -1.37
C VAL A 60 -10.34 -1.61 -0.08
N ILE A 61 -9.40 -0.99 0.62
CA ILE A 61 -8.79 -1.51 1.83
C ILE A 61 -9.14 -0.60 3.01
N PHE A 62 -9.59 -1.19 4.10
CA PHE A 62 -9.73 -0.53 5.40
C PHE A 62 -8.65 -1.07 6.35
N LYS A 63 -7.76 -0.18 6.79
CA LYS A 63 -6.63 -0.54 7.65
C LYS A 63 -6.63 0.29 8.93
N LYS A 64 -6.29 -0.34 10.05
CA LYS A 64 -5.94 0.32 11.31
C LYS A 64 -4.45 0.10 11.58
N ASN A 65 -3.68 1.17 11.71
CA ASN A 65 -2.25 1.08 11.99
C ASN A 65 -1.99 0.32 13.30
N GLY A 66 -1.10 -0.68 13.22
CA GLY A 66 -0.73 -1.53 14.36
C GLY A 66 -1.73 -2.63 14.72
N ALA A 67 -2.78 -2.86 13.92
CA ALA A 67 -3.73 -3.94 14.17
C ALA A 67 -3.24 -5.33 13.73
N GLY A 68 -2.19 -5.41 12.91
CA GLY A 68 -1.67 -6.67 12.35
C GLY A 68 -2.60 -7.30 11.31
N LYS A 69 -3.63 -6.58 10.89
CA LYS A 69 -4.63 -7.01 9.91
C LYS A 69 -5.26 -5.81 9.21
N PHE A 70 -5.82 -6.06 8.04
CA PHE A 70 -6.62 -5.11 7.28
C PHE A 70 -7.85 -5.83 6.72
N TYR A 71 -8.78 -5.04 6.19
CA TYR A 71 -9.98 -5.54 5.56
C TYR A 71 -9.98 -5.12 4.10
N GLU A 72 -10.28 -6.04 3.20
CA GLU A 72 -10.42 -5.78 1.79
C GLU A 72 -11.87 -6.00 1.38
N TYR A 73 -12.42 -5.10 0.57
CA TYR A 73 -13.80 -5.24 0.11
C TYR A 73 -13.85 -6.12 -1.14
N SER A 74 -14.54 -7.27 -1.04
CA SER A 74 -14.83 -8.13 -2.17
C SER A 74 -16.02 -7.59 -2.95
N PHE A 75 -15.80 -7.15 -4.19
CA PHE A 75 -16.86 -6.73 -5.10
C PHE A 75 -17.69 -7.91 -5.63
N TYR A 76 -17.17 -9.14 -5.54
CA TYR A 76 -17.90 -10.34 -5.91
C TYR A 76 -18.94 -10.69 -4.83
N ASP A 77 -18.47 -10.86 -3.59
CA ASP A 77 -19.31 -11.27 -2.46
C ASP A 77 -20.00 -10.11 -1.72
N HIS A 78 -19.70 -8.85 -2.10
CA HIS A 78 -20.23 -7.64 -1.47
C HIS A 78 -19.99 -7.59 0.05
N LYS A 79 -18.81 -8.03 0.50
CA LYS A 79 -18.44 -8.15 1.91
C LYS A 79 -16.99 -7.71 2.17
N TRP A 80 -16.72 -7.31 3.40
CA TRP A 80 -15.35 -7.10 3.88
C TRP A 80 -14.72 -8.44 4.26
N GLU A 81 -13.54 -8.71 3.72
CA GLU A 81 -12.73 -9.88 4.04
C GLU A 81 -11.54 -9.46 4.89
N GLU A 82 -11.38 -10.11 6.04
CA GLU A 82 -10.21 -9.89 6.90
C GLU A 82 -8.98 -10.56 6.29
N ARG A 83 -7.89 -9.81 6.18
CA ARG A 83 -6.60 -10.27 5.66
C ARG A 83 -5.49 -9.96 6.67
N PRO A 84 -4.55 -10.90 6.90
CA PRO A 84 -3.41 -10.65 7.77
C PRO A 84 -2.48 -9.61 7.14
N GLU A 85 -1.92 -8.73 7.96
CA GLU A 85 -0.91 -7.78 7.49
C GLU A 85 0.42 -8.49 7.28
N ILE A 86 1.05 -8.25 6.13
CA ILE A 86 2.38 -8.79 5.84
C ILE A 86 3.41 -8.05 6.69
N SER A 87 4.22 -8.81 7.43
CA SER A 87 5.38 -8.29 8.13
C SER A 87 6.66 -8.52 7.32
N LEU A 88 7.29 -7.43 6.91
CA LEU A 88 8.64 -7.43 6.36
C LEU A 88 9.66 -7.24 7.48
N THR A 89 10.76 -7.98 7.41
CA THR A 89 11.96 -7.72 8.22
C THR A 89 12.60 -6.40 7.80
N ASP A 90 13.46 -5.82 8.65
CA ASP A 90 14.15 -4.57 8.34
C ASP A 90 14.97 -4.66 7.04
N ASN A 91 15.62 -5.80 6.80
CA ASN A 91 16.38 -6.05 5.57
C ASN A 91 15.47 -6.14 4.34
N GLU A 92 14.31 -6.82 4.44
CA GLU A 92 13.35 -6.89 3.33
C GLU A 92 12.76 -5.52 3.01
N ARG A 93 12.45 -4.73 4.04
CA ARG A 93 11.96 -3.36 3.91
C ARG A 93 13.00 -2.46 3.24
N GLU A 94 14.26 -2.55 3.65
CA GLU A 94 15.35 -1.77 3.05
C GLU A 94 15.56 -2.15 1.59
N VAL A 95 15.59 -3.45 1.26
CA VAL A 95 15.70 -3.93 -0.12
C VAL A 95 14.54 -3.42 -0.98
N LEU A 96 13.32 -3.43 -0.45
CA LEU A 96 12.14 -2.92 -1.15
C LEU A 96 12.21 -1.40 -1.35
N SER A 97 12.54 -0.65 -0.30
CA SER A 97 12.67 0.81 -0.36
C SER A 97 13.80 1.29 -1.27
N ARG A 98 14.91 0.55 -1.39
CA ARG A 98 15.96 0.89 -2.35
C ARG A 98 15.57 0.49 -3.77
N SER A 99 14.83 -0.59 -3.92
CA SER A 99 14.29 -0.99 -5.22
C SER A 99 13.30 0.05 -5.77
N THR A 100 12.49 0.71 -4.93
CA THR A 100 11.61 1.82 -5.37
C THR A 100 12.38 3.05 -5.83
N GLN A 101 13.57 3.28 -5.28
CA GLN A 101 14.45 4.40 -5.63
C GLN A 101 15.27 4.14 -6.91
N GLY A 102 15.15 2.95 -7.52
CA GLY A 102 15.85 2.60 -8.77
C GLY A 102 17.26 2.06 -8.58
N TYR A 103 17.69 1.75 -7.35
CA TYR A 103 19.00 1.14 -7.10
C TYR A 103 19.10 -0.26 -7.72
N THR A 104 20.27 -0.57 -8.29
CA THR A 104 20.53 -1.90 -8.83
C THR A 104 20.76 -2.91 -7.71
N MET A 105 20.70 -4.21 -8.04
CA MET A 105 20.96 -5.26 -7.05
C MET A 105 22.37 -5.17 -6.45
N ASN A 106 23.34 -4.70 -7.22
CA ASN A 106 24.71 -4.50 -6.76
C ASN A 106 24.77 -3.33 -5.78
N ASP A 107 24.17 -2.19 -6.14
CA ASP A 107 24.13 -1.03 -5.24
C ASP A 107 23.45 -1.37 -3.92
N ILE A 108 22.33 -2.10 -3.96
CA ILE A 108 21.61 -2.53 -2.75
C ILE A 108 22.50 -3.43 -1.90
N ALA A 109 23.18 -4.40 -2.51
CA ALA A 109 24.08 -5.33 -1.83
C ALA A 109 25.21 -4.60 -1.10
N ASP A 110 25.82 -3.61 -1.77
CA ASP A 110 26.88 -2.78 -1.22
C ASP A 110 26.35 -1.91 -0.06
N ASN A 111 25.18 -1.27 -0.23
CA ASN A 111 24.57 -0.40 0.78
C ASN A 111 24.19 -1.15 2.07
N ILE A 112 23.67 -2.38 1.96
CA ILE A 112 23.28 -3.18 3.14
C ILE A 112 24.39 -4.11 3.64
N CYS A 113 25.60 -4.02 3.05
CA CYS A 113 26.76 -4.87 3.33
C CYS A 113 26.43 -6.37 3.28
N LYS A 114 25.72 -6.81 2.23
CA LYS A 114 25.37 -8.23 1.98
C LYS A 114 25.79 -8.64 0.58
N SER A 115 25.81 -9.95 0.31
CA SER A 115 26.04 -10.43 -1.05
C SER A 115 24.81 -10.18 -1.94
N VAL A 116 25.05 -10.02 -3.24
CA VAL A 116 23.99 -9.91 -4.26
C VAL A 116 23.02 -11.10 -4.19
N ASP A 117 23.51 -12.30 -3.89
CA ASP A 117 22.67 -13.49 -3.75
C ASP A 117 21.77 -13.44 -2.51
N THR A 118 22.22 -12.79 -1.43
CA THR A 118 21.38 -12.52 -0.26
C THR A 118 20.26 -11.53 -0.62
N VAL A 119 20.57 -10.47 -1.39
CA VAL A 119 19.55 -9.53 -1.88
C VAL A 119 18.52 -10.21 -2.77
N LYS A 120 18.94 -11.14 -3.64
CA LYS A 120 18.02 -11.97 -4.44
C LYS A 120 17.13 -12.84 -3.56
N ALA A 121 17.67 -13.43 -2.49
CA ALA A 121 16.89 -14.21 -1.54
C ALA A 121 15.83 -13.34 -0.83
N TYR A 122 16.19 -12.13 -0.39
CA TYR A 122 15.22 -11.18 0.17
C TYR A 122 14.13 -10.79 -0.83
N LYS A 123 14.46 -10.50 -2.09
CA LYS A 123 13.45 -10.21 -3.13
C LYS A 123 12.49 -11.38 -3.33
N ARG A 124 12.99 -12.62 -3.38
CA ARG A 124 12.14 -13.82 -3.48
C ARG A 124 11.22 -13.96 -2.27
N SER A 125 11.73 -13.74 -1.06
CA SER A 125 10.93 -13.74 0.16
C SER A 125 9.83 -12.67 0.15
N ILE A 126 10.16 -11.44 -0.28
CA ILE A 126 9.18 -10.36 -0.44
C ILE A 126 8.08 -10.75 -1.42
N PHE A 127 8.44 -11.28 -2.60
CA PHE A 127 7.48 -11.68 -3.63
C PHE A 127 6.55 -12.79 -3.13
N GLN A 128 7.11 -13.78 -2.43
CA GLN A 128 6.32 -14.86 -1.85
C GLN A 128 5.39 -14.37 -0.74
N LYS A 129 5.83 -13.45 0.12
CA LYS A 129 5.00 -12.89 1.19
C LYS A 129 3.84 -12.06 0.64
N MET A 130 4.09 -11.28 -0.42
CA MET A 130 3.11 -10.40 -1.06
C MET A 130 2.26 -11.09 -2.14
N ASP A 131 2.58 -12.34 -2.48
CA ASP A 131 1.98 -13.07 -3.60
C ASP A 131 2.03 -12.29 -4.93
N VAL A 132 3.19 -11.71 -5.23
CA VAL A 132 3.44 -10.89 -6.43
C VAL A 132 4.51 -11.53 -7.31
N LYS A 133 4.47 -11.21 -8.61
CA LYS A 133 5.36 -11.83 -9.62
C LYS A 133 6.60 -11.00 -9.92
N ASN A 134 6.55 -9.70 -9.65
CA ASN A 134 7.63 -8.78 -10.02
C ASN A 134 7.78 -7.63 -9.03
N ILE A 135 8.87 -6.87 -9.19
CA ILE A 135 9.16 -5.75 -8.29
C ILE A 135 8.14 -4.63 -8.42
N ALA A 136 7.60 -4.34 -9.61
CA ALA A 136 6.62 -3.28 -9.78
C ALA A 136 5.33 -3.57 -9.00
N GLU A 137 4.83 -4.81 -9.08
CA GLU A 137 3.70 -5.28 -8.26
C GLU A 137 4.01 -5.20 -6.76
N ALA A 138 5.21 -5.59 -6.34
CA ALA A 138 5.63 -5.47 -4.94
C ALA A 138 5.66 -4.00 -4.45
N VAL A 139 6.10 -3.07 -5.30
CA VAL A 139 6.09 -1.63 -5.00
C VAL A 139 4.65 -1.13 -4.87
N THR A 140 3.80 -1.47 -5.83
CA THR A 140 2.38 -1.10 -5.82
C THR A 140 1.67 -1.61 -4.58
N TYR A 141 1.89 -2.88 -4.25
CA TYR A 141 1.38 -3.49 -3.02
C TYR A 141 1.86 -2.72 -1.79
N ALA A 142 3.16 -2.46 -1.69
CA ALA A 142 3.72 -1.78 -0.54
C ALA A 142 3.20 -0.35 -0.35
N GLN A 143 2.98 0.39 -1.43
CA GLN A 143 2.38 1.72 -1.39
C GLN A 143 0.91 1.68 -0.95
N ASN A 144 0.12 0.78 -1.53
CA ASN A 144 -1.30 0.63 -1.20
C ASN A 144 -1.51 0.20 0.26
N HIS A 145 -0.67 -0.73 0.74
CA HIS A 145 -0.75 -1.27 2.09
C HIS A 145 0.04 -0.47 3.13
N GLN A 146 0.65 0.67 2.76
CA GLN A 146 1.43 1.55 3.65
C GLN A 146 2.56 0.78 4.37
N LEU A 147 3.26 -0.06 3.60
CA LEU A 147 4.42 -0.82 4.06
C LEU A 147 5.73 -0.07 3.83
N ILE A 148 5.73 1.02 3.06
CA ILE A 148 6.87 1.91 2.80
C ILE A 148 6.41 3.36 2.66
#